data_AF-A0A7S1ZYY5-F1
#
_entry.id   AF-A0A7S1ZYY5-F1
#
_cell.length_a   1.000
_cell.length_b   1.000
_cell.length_c   1.000
_cell.angle_alpha   90.00
_cell.angle_beta   90.00
_cell.angle_gamma   90.00
#
_symmetry.space_group_name_H-M   'P 1'
#
loop_
_entity.id
_entity.type
_entity.pdbx_description
1 polymer ?
#
loop_
_entity_poly.entity_id
_entity_poly.type
_entity_poly.pdbx_seq_one_letter_code
_entity_poly.pdbx_strand_id
1 'polypeptide(L)'
;FSSLFSKTRRIYHVMDLSRQTRRVVIRPVDVMKPFFFLLTIQIIILTLETTITPLKYMKHPVGSSVDQFGRHTSHQGFCIPKNDNDLALTITLASLRLFFNTIALLIMIYYAYCSRNISTEYSESKWIALMLFFIFQLYMVKI
;
A
#
# COMPACT_ATOMS: atom_id res chain seq x y z
N PHE A 1 4.70 -2.25 3.35
CA PHE A 1 4.57 -0.79 3.49
C PHE A 1 4.77 -0.30 4.92
N SER A 2 4.00 -0.76 5.91
CA SER A 2 4.09 -0.23 7.28
C SER A 2 5.49 -0.37 7.91
N SER A 3 6.20 -1.47 7.67
CA SER A 3 7.55 -1.71 8.20
C SER A 3 8.59 -0.74 7.62
N LEU A 4 8.55 -0.54 6.30
CA LEU A 4 9.36 0.47 5.59
C LEU A 4 9.03 1.87 6.11
N PHE A 5 7.75 2.21 6.23
CA PHE A 5 7.30 3.50 6.77
C PHE A 5 7.87 3.78 8.16
N SER A 6 7.78 2.79 9.06
CA SER A 6 8.29 2.88 10.43
C SER A 6 9.81 3.09 10.46
N LYS A 7 10.57 2.35 9.64
CA LYS A 7 12.02 2.53 9.49
C LYS A 7 12.38 3.92 8.97
N THR A 8 11.74 4.37 7.88
CA THR A 8 12.03 5.68 7.26
C THR A 8 11.68 6.84 8.19
N ARG A 9 10.53 6.75 8.89
CA ARG A 9 10.13 7.74 9.91
C ARG A 9 11.11 7.81 11.07
N ARG A 10 11.63 6.66 11.54
CA ARG A 10 12.66 6.63 12.60
C ARG A 10 13.91 7.38 12.17
N ILE A 11 14.41 7.12 10.96
CA ILE A 11 15.61 7.78 10.42
C ILE A 11 15.38 9.29 10.30
N TYR A 12 14.24 9.70 9.75
CA TYR A 12 13.86 11.11 9.65
C TYR A 12 13.84 11.79 11.03
N HIS A 13 13.20 11.15 12.02
CA HIS A 13 13.10 11.72 13.36
C HIS A 13 14.46 11.84 14.07
N VAL A 14 15.33 10.83 13.93
CA VAL A 14 16.72 10.91 14.45
C VAL A 14 17.46 12.10 13.84
N MET A 15 17.34 12.28 12.52
CA MET A 15 18.03 13.38 11.83
C MET A 15 17.48 14.75 12.21
N ASP A 16 16.16 14.89 12.31
CA ASP A 16 15.52 16.14 12.71
C ASP A 16 15.94 16.55 14.13
N LEU A 17 15.95 15.59 15.06
CA LEU A 17 16.43 15.82 16.44
C LEU A 17 17.93 16.13 16.50
N SER A 18 18.74 15.48 15.65
CA SER A 18 20.17 15.77 15.54
C SER A 18 20.44 17.20 15.06
N ARG A 19 19.62 17.74 14.14
CA ARG A 19 19.73 19.14 13.69
C ARG A 19 19.41 20.13 14.81
N GLN A 20 18.49 19.78 15.68
CA GLN A 20 18.12 20.58 16.86
C GLN A 20 19.09 20.38 18.05
N THR A 21 20.18 19.60 17.87
CA THR A 21 21.16 19.27 18.92
C THR A 21 20.54 18.66 20.19
N ARG A 22 19.36 18.06 20.07
CA ARG A 22 18.62 17.48 21.20
C ARG A 22 18.93 16.00 21.33
N ARG A 23 19.55 15.60 22.45
CA ARG A 23 19.80 14.18 22.75
C ARG A 23 18.49 13.53 23.21
N VAL A 24 17.94 12.64 22.38
CA VAL A 24 16.74 11.86 22.70
C VAL A 24 17.03 10.38 22.48
N VAL A 25 16.73 9.56 23.48
CA VAL A 25 16.76 8.10 23.35
C VAL A 25 15.44 7.65 22.77
N ILE A 26 15.44 7.30 21.48
CA ILE A 26 14.25 6.77 20.81
C ILE A 26 14.08 5.32 21.23
N ARG A 27 13.00 5.04 21.96
CA ARG A 27 12.66 3.67 22.35
C ARG A 27 12.02 2.93 21.16
N PRO A 28 12.27 1.62 21.00
CA PRO A 28 11.66 0.82 19.93
C PRO A 28 10.13 0.91 19.94
N VAL A 29 9.53 0.98 21.14
CA VAL A 29 8.08 1.07 21.36
C VAL A 29 7.46 2.30 20.69
N ASP A 30 8.16 3.44 20.64
CA ASP A 30 7.63 4.68 20.06
C ASP A 30 7.58 4.63 18.52
N VAL A 31 8.40 3.77 17.93
CA VAL A 31 8.47 3.50 16.49
C VAL A 31 7.48 2.40 16.07
N MET A 32 7.10 1.51 16.99
CA MET A 32 6.08 0.47 16.78
C MET A 32 4.65 1.01 16.86
N LYS A 33 4.37 2.01 17.71
CA LYS A 33 3.04 2.66 17.79
C LYS A 33 2.47 3.10 16.42
N PRO A 34 3.17 3.90 15.59
CA PRO A 34 2.67 4.31 14.27
C PRO A 34 2.56 3.14 13.30
N PHE A 35 3.40 2.11 13.45
CA PHE A 35 3.34 0.89 12.63
C PHE A 35 2.05 0.13 12.88
N PHE A 36 1.74 -0.14 14.15
CA PHE A 36 0.52 -0.85 14.53
C PHE A 36 -0.71 -0.04 14.17
N PHE A 37 -0.71 1.28 14.39
CA PHE A 37 -1.81 2.14 14.00
C PHE A 37 -2.14 2.04 12.49
N LEU A 38 -1.14 2.18 11.63
CA LEU A 38 -1.33 2.07 10.18
C LEU A 38 -1.73 0.65 9.75
N LEU A 39 -1.16 -0.37 10.37
CA LEU A 39 -1.48 -1.76 10.07
C LEU A 39 -2.91 -2.11 10.48
N THR A 40 -3.35 -1.67 11.66
CA THR A 40 -4.71 -1.90 12.16
C THR A 40 -5.75 -1.22 11.26
N ILE A 41 -5.52 0.02 10.83
CA ILE A 41 -6.42 0.70 9.89
C ILE A 41 -6.56 -0.08 8.59
N GLN A 42 -5.44 -0.55 8.01
CA GLN A 42 -5.48 -1.31 6.76
C GLN A 42 -6.20 -2.65 6.92
N ILE A 43 -6.03 -3.32 8.06
CA ILE A 43 -6.76 -4.55 8.37
C ILE A 43 -8.25 -4.25 8.48
N ILE A 44 -8.66 -3.20 9.21
CA ILE A 44 -10.08 -2.84 9.37
C ILE A 44 -10.72 -2.57 8.00
N ILE A 45 -10.09 -1.78 7.14
CA ILE A 45 -10.62 -1.48 5.79
C ILE A 45 -10.78 -2.77 4.98
N LEU A 46 -9.79 -3.67 5.02
CA LEU A 46 -9.84 -4.95 4.31
C LEU A 46 -10.93 -5.88 4.88
N THR A 47 -11.09 -5.90 6.20
CA THR A 47 -12.13 -6.69 6.87
C THR A 47 -13.53 -6.16 6.52
N LEU A 48 -13.71 -4.84 6.46
CA LEU A 48 -14.97 -4.23 6.03
C LEU A 48 -15.28 -4.56 4.56
N GLU A 49 -14.30 -4.48 3.67
CA GLU A 49 -14.48 -4.85 2.25
C GLU A 49 -14.86 -6.33 2.09
N THR A 50 -14.19 -7.23 2.81
CA THR A 50 -14.47 -8.68 2.73
C THR A 50 -15.80 -9.09 3.35
N THR A 51 -16.30 -8.37 4.36
CA THR A 51 -17.56 -8.69 5.05
C THR A 51 -18.78 -8.05 4.39
N ILE A 52 -18.67 -6.80 3.94
CA ILE A 52 -19.79 -6.04 3.37
C ILE A 52 -19.99 -6.38 1.89
N THR A 53 -18.91 -6.46 1.11
CA THR A 53 -18.97 -6.68 -0.34
C THR A 53 -18.08 -7.86 -0.77
N PRO A 54 -18.46 -9.10 -0.43
CA PRO A 54 -17.68 -10.28 -0.80
C PRO A 54 -17.64 -10.44 -2.33
N LEU A 55 -16.45 -10.38 -2.91
CA LEU A 55 -16.25 -10.63 -4.34
C LEU A 55 -16.56 -12.10 -4.64
N LYS A 56 -17.43 -12.34 -5.62
CA LYS A 56 -17.77 -13.71 -6.06
C LYS A 56 -17.09 -14.00 -7.39
N TYR A 57 -16.60 -15.22 -7.51
CA TYR A 57 -16.06 -15.71 -8.77
C TYR A 57 -17.20 -15.91 -9.78
N MET A 58 -17.15 -15.15 -10.87
CA MET A 58 -18.09 -15.22 -11.99
C MET A 58 -17.34 -15.54 -13.29
N LYS A 59 -17.90 -16.43 -14.10
CA LYS A 59 -17.32 -16.81 -15.40
C LYS A 59 -18.02 -16.03 -16.50
N HIS A 60 -17.25 -15.26 -17.27
CA HIS A 60 -17.73 -14.61 -18.48
C HIS A 60 -17.22 -15.39 -19.70
N PRO A 61 -18.08 -15.69 -20.69
CA PRO A 61 -17.63 -16.27 -21.94
C PRO A 61 -16.68 -15.31 -22.65
N VAL A 62 -15.56 -15.83 -23.16
CA VAL A 62 -14.56 -15.04 -23.89
C VAL A 62 -14.50 -15.53 -25.32
N GLY A 63 -14.66 -14.60 -26.26
CA GLY A 63 -14.60 -14.88 -27.69
C GLY A 63 -15.91 -15.42 -28.28
N SER A 64 -16.01 -15.30 -29.60
CA SER A 64 -17.13 -15.79 -30.41
C SER A 64 -16.95 -17.25 -30.84
N SER A 65 -15.93 -17.96 -30.31
CA SER A 65 -15.72 -19.38 -30.61
C SER A 65 -16.75 -20.20 -29.87
N VAL A 66 -17.73 -20.68 -30.63
CA VAL A 66 -18.81 -21.53 -30.18
C VAL A 66 -18.57 -22.94 -30.71
N ASP A 67 -18.71 -23.95 -29.86
CA ASP A 67 -18.70 -25.36 -30.25
C ASP A 67 -19.89 -25.65 -31.18
N GLN A 68 -19.86 -26.79 -31.87
CA GLN A 68 -20.92 -27.24 -32.80
C GLN A 68 -22.33 -27.32 -32.18
N PHE A 69 -22.42 -27.29 -30.85
CA PHE A 69 -23.65 -27.26 -30.06
C PHE A 69 -24.03 -25.87 -29.54
N GLY A 70 -23.38 -24.79 -30.01
CA GLY A 70 -23.68 -23.42 -29.59
C GLY A 70 -23.20 -23.05 -28.18
N ARG A 71 -22.24 -23.81 -27.61
CA ARG A 71 -21.63 -23.53 -26.30
C ARG A 71 -20.30 -22.80 -26.45
N HIS A 72 -20.07 -21.74 -25.67
CA HIS A 72 -18.78 -21.05 -25.67
C HIS A 72 -17.66 -21.99 -25.19
N THR A 73 -16.56 -22.08 -25.95
CA THR A 73 -15.44 -22.97 -25.64
C THR A 73 -14.45 -22.38 -24.64
N SER A 74 -14.43 -21.05 -24.50
CA SER A 74 -13.56 -20.32 -23.58
C SER A 74 -14.34 -19.45 -22.59
N HIS A 75 -13.94 -19.54 -21.33
CA HIS A 75 -14.48 -18.73 -20.24
C HIS A 75 -13.32 -18.07 -19.48
N GLN A 76 -13.47 -16.79 -19.14
CA GLN A 76 -12.58 -16.08 -18.24
C GLN A 76 -13.29 -15.84 -16.92
N GLY A 77 -12.60 -16.17 -15.83
CA GLY A 77 -13.09 -15.96 -14.48
C GLY A 77 -12.70 -14.59 -13.96
N PHE A 78 -13.66 -13.85 -13.44
CA PHE A 78 -13.46 -12.58 -12.75
C PHE A 78 -14.05 -12.66 -11.35
N CYS A 79 -13.41 -11.97 -10.40
CA CYS A 79 -13.99 -11.76 -9.08
C CYS A 79 -14.69 -10.41 -9.09
N ILE A 80 -16.02 -10.40 -9.08
CA ILE A 80 -16.83 -9.19 -9.13
C ILE A 80 -17.91 -9.20 -8.05
N PRO A 81 -18.31 -8.02 -7.53
CA PRO A 81 -19.44 -7.91 -6.63
C PRO A 81 -20.74 -8.32 -7.34
N LYS A 82 -21.70 -8.86 -6.57
CA LYS A 82 -22.92 -9.45 -7.13
C LYS A 82 -23.93 -8.41 -7.64
N ASN A 83 -24.04 -7.28 -6.95
CA ASN A 83 -25.01 -6.24 -7.24
C ASN A 83 -24.31 -4.92 -7.62
N ASP A 84 -24.99 -4.06 -8.39
CA ASP A 84 -24.48 -2.74 -8.77
C ASP A 84 -24.27 -1.82 -7.54
N ASN A 85 -25.12 -1.94 -6.52
CA ASN A 85 -24.94 -1.22 -5.25
C ASN A 85 -23.67 -1.68 -4.50
N ASP A 86 -23.34 -2.97 -4.58
CA ASP A 86 -22.13 -3.54 -3.99
C ASP A 86 -20.90 -3.12 -4.78
N LEU A 87 -21.02 -2.91 -6.10
CA LEU A 87 -19.97 -2.38 -6.96
C LEU A 87 -19.57 -0.96 -6.55
N ALA A 88 -20.54 -0.06 -6.36
CA ALA A 88 -20.28 1.31 -5.93
C ALA A 88 -19.57 1.36 -4.56
N LEU A 89 -20.02 0.53 -3.62
CA LEU A 89 -19.41 0.42 -2.29
C LEU A 89 -17.99 -0.15 -2.37
N THR A 90 -17.78 -1.21 -3.17
CA THR A 90 -16.45 -1.80 -3.41
C THR A 90 -15.49 -0.76 -4.00
N ILE A 91 -15.92 0.01 -5.00
CA ILE A 91 -15.12 1.08 -5.61
C ILE A 91 -14.77 2.15 -4.57
N THR A 92 -15.71 2.51 -3.70
CA THR A 92 -15.50 3.52 -2.65
C THR A 92 -14.49 3.07 -1.60
N LEU A 93 -14.58 1.82 -1.13
CA LEU A 93 -13.61 1.27 -0.19
C LEU A 93 -12.23 1.06 -0.84
N ALA A 94 -12.20 0.61 -2.09
CA ALA A 94 -10.96 0.46 -2.85
C ALA A 94 -10.26 1.80 -3.09
N SER A 95 -11.01 2.86 -3.40
CA SER A 95 -10.47 4.21 -3.58
C SER A 95 -9.94 4.79 -2.26
N LEU A 96 -10.65 4.58 -1.15
CA LEU A 96 -10.18 4.95 0.19
C LEU A 96 -8.86 4.24 0.54
N ARG A 97 -8.78 2.93 0.30
CA ARG A 97 -7.54 2.15 0.50
C ARG A 97 -6.40 2.66 -0.38
N LEU A 98 -6.67 2.96 -1.64
CA LEU A 98 -5.69 3.52 -2.57
C LEU A 98 -5.17 4.88 -2.08
N PHE A 99 -6.07 5.75 -1.60
CA PHE A 99 -5.75 7.05 -1.05
C PHE A 99 -4.80 6.96 0.14
N PHE A 100 -5.11 6.10 1.13
CA PHE A 100 -4.23 5.91 2.30
C PHE A 100 -2.84 5.38 1.91
N ASN A 101 -2.76 4.43 0.97
CA ASN A 101 -1.48 3.91 0.49
C ASN A 101 -0.68 4.97 -0.27
N THR A 102 -1.34 5.79 -1.09
CA THR A 102 -0.70 6.89 -1.83
C THR A 102 -0.10 7.92 -0.87
N ILE A 103 -0.86 8.36 0.14
CA ILE A 103 -0.38 9.32 1.14
C ILE A 103 0.81 8.76 1.91
N ALA A 104 0.71 7.51 2.39
CA ALA A 104 1.81 6.88 3.11
C ALA A 104 3.08 6.80 2.25
N LEU A 105 2.94 6.51 0.95
CA LEU A 105 4.05 6.45 0.00
C LEU A 105 4.68 7.82 -0.22
N LEU A 106 3.89 8.88 -0.42
CA LEU A 106 4.39 10.26 -0.56
C LEU A 106 5.13 10.73 0.69
N ILE A 107 4.61 10.44 1.88
CA ILE A 107 5.27 10.76 3.16
C ILE A 107 6.62 10.03 3.26
N MET A 108 6.70 8.76 2.86
CA MET A 108 7.98 8.03 2.87
C MET A 108 9.00 8.61 1.90
N ILE A 109 8.57 9.02 0.70
CA ILE A 109 9.45 9.68 -0.27
C ILE A 109 9.96 11.00 0.31
N TYR A 110 9.08 11.79 0.93
CA TYR A 110 9.46 13.03 1.61
C TYR A 110 10.49 12.78 2.71
N TYR A 111 10.26 11.80 3.60
CA TYR A 111 11.23 11.44 4.63
C TYR A 111 12.55 10.95 4.04
N ALA A 112 12.52 10.11 3.01
CA ALA A 112 13.72 9.63 2.33
C ALA A 112 14.51 10.79 1.68
N TYR A 113 13.82 11.77 1.11
CA TYR A 113 14.44 12.96 0.52
C TYR A 113 15.11 13.84 1.59
N CYS A 114 14.41 14.15 2.68
CA CYS A 114 14.98 14.90 3.81
C CYS A 114 16.18 14.19 4.46
N SER A 115 16.17 12.85 4.43
CA SER A 115 17.22 12.01 5.02
C SER A 115 18.39 11.69 4.09
N ARG A 116 18.45 12.27 2.88
CA ARG A 116 19.50 11.97 1.88
C ARG A 116 20.93 12.28 2.32
N ASN A 117 21.11 13.29 3.19
CA ASN A 117 22.42 13.79 3.60
C ASN A 117 22.93 13.17 4.92
N ILE A 118 22.51 11.95 5.27
CA ILE A 118 22.97 11.30 6.49
C ILE A 118 24.42 10.78 6.35
N SER A 119 25.16 10.77 7.45
CA SER A 119 26.53 10.23 7.50
C SER A 119 26.56 8.75 7.10
N THR A 120 27.69 8.31 6.54
CA THR A 120 27.91 6.96 5.98
C THR A 120 27.72 5.82 6.98
N GLU A 121 27.73 6.12 8.29
CA GLU A 121 27.37 5.21 9.39
C GLU A 121 25.97 4.60 9.22
N TYR A 122 25.02 5.33 8.60
CA TYR A 122 23.67 4.84 8.26
C TYR A 122 23.55 4.50 6.77
N SER A 123 24.45 3.64 6.28
CA SER A 123 24.46 3.12 4.90
C SER A 123 23.13 2.48 4.47
N GLU A 124 22.34 1.97 5.43
CA GLU A 124 21.01 1.39 5.22
C GLU A 124 20.01 2.39 4.59
N SER A 125 20.17 3.69 4.85
CA SER A 125 19.24 4.74 4.35
C SER A 125 19.23 4.89 2.83
N LYS A 126 20.39 4.72 2.18
CA LYS A 126 20.54 4.80 0.72
C LYS A 126 19.79 3.67 0.03
N TRP A 127 19.88 2.45 0.57
CA TRP A 127 19.17 1.29 0.05
C TRP A 127 17.66 1.40 0.24
N ILE A 128 17.21 1.97 1.37
CA ILE A 128 15.79 2.25 1.61
C ILE A 128 15.26 3.28 0.59
N ALA A 129 15.99 4.36 0.33
CA ALA A 129 15.61 5.36 -0.67
C ALA A 129 15.53 4.77 -2.09
N LEU A 130 16.51 3.94 -2.46
CA LEU A 130 16.51 3.24 -3.75
C LEU A 130 15.32 2.27 -3.89
N MET A 131 15.02 1.49 -2.84
CA MET A 131 13.84 0.62 -2.83
C MET A 131 12.53 1.42 -2.94
N LEU A 132 12.41 2.56 -2.24
CA LEU A 132 11.23 3.42 -2.33
C LEU A 132 11.03 3.98 -3.74
N PHE A 133 12.13 4.30 -4.45
CA PHE A 133 12.06 4.74 -5.84
C PHE A 133 11.50 3.64 -6.77
N PHE A 134 11.99 2.41 -6.67
CA PHE A 134 11.45 1.30 -7.46
C PHE A 134 9.99 0.99 -7.13
N ILE A 135 9.62 1.04 -5.85
CA ILE A 135 8.23 0.86 -5.42
C ILE A 135 7.33 1.95 -6.02
N PHE A 136 7.80 3.20 -6.04
CA PHE A 136 7.06 4.31 -6.66
C PHE A 136 6.90 4.13 -8.17
N GLN A 137 7.95 3.70 -8.87
CA GLN A 137 7.88 3.42 -10.31
C GLN A 137 6.86 2.32 -10.62
N LEU A 138 6.89 1.21 -9.89
CA LEU A 138 5.91 0.12 -10.06
C LEU A 138 4.49 0.56 -9.72
N TYR A 139 4.34 1.43 -8.73
CA TYR A 139 3.04 2.00 -8.37
C TYR A 139 2.45 2.84 -9.50
N MET A 140 3.28 3.66 -10.15
CA MET A 140 2.87 4.50 -11.29
C MET A 140 2.53 3.70 -12.55
N VAL A 141 3.22 2.59 -12.81
CA VAL A 141 2.92 1.74 -13.99
C VAL A 141 1.61 0.97 -13.83
N LYS A 142 1.20 0.69 -12.59
CA LYS A 142 0.01 -0.11 -12.28
C LYS A 142 -1.28 0.72 -12.21
N ILE A 143 -1.17 2.02 -11.93
CA ILE A 143 -2.26 3.00 -12.01
C ILE A 143 -2.61 3.26 -13.47
#